data_AF-A0A3M5JAM8-F1
#
_entry.id   AF-A0A3M5JAM8-F1
#
_cell.length_a   1.000
_cell.length_b   1.000
_cell.length_c   1.000
_cell.angle_alpha   90.00
_cell.angle_beta   90.00
_cell.angle_gamma   90.00
#
_symmetry.space_group_name_H-M   'P 1'
#
loop_
_entity.id
_entity.type
_entity.pdbx_description
1 polymer ?
#
loop_
_entity_poly.entity_id
_entity_poly.type
_entity_poly.pdbx_seq_one_letter_code
_entity_poly.pdbx_strand_id
1 'polypeptide(L)'
;MYRTGDLARWNADGTLEYLGRNDDQVKIRGVRIELGEIESQLGQLPGIEEALVLAREDEPGQPRLVGYFTEHADAPTTTVEQLRTALLARLPGYMVPGALVRLESWPLTANGKVDRRALPVPDRDALSTGEYQAPQGDLENALAQIWSELLQVERVGRHDRFFDLGGHSLLAMRMVSQVRQRLSLELALGDLFADSSLIAVAHCLTAAARSQLPAIDVQPRTGPVPLSSAQQRIWFMAQMEDANSAYNISLGLKLSGPLDSRALTRALERIVARHDSLRSQFSQEDDKAWVQAASATVVPDIGWQDLRGQDAGALQAVTKEEAAQPFDMHRDLPIRGRLLCLAEDRHVLLLTVHHIVADGWSLGVLTRELTALYQAFSQGQDDPLPALTLQYDDYAVWQRNWLDAERLSHQGDYWQQALAGAPVLLTLPTDGPRPAHQDYTGASVTLELDPRLSSDLRTFCHEQSVTPFMLFMGA
;
A
#
# COMPACT_ATOMS: atom_id res chain seq x y z
N MET A 1 1.49 -38.12 -13.26
CA MET A 1 0.50 -37.14 -12.77
C MET A 1 0.20 -36.17 -13.91
N TYR A 2 -1.07 -35.79 -14.10
CA TYR A 2 -1.50 -34.80 -15.09
C TYR A 2 -1.79 -33.49 -14.36
N ARG A 3 -1.22 -32.37 -14.85
CA ARG A 3 -1.41 -31.04 -14.24
C ARG A 3 -2.69 -30.44 -14.81
N THR A 4 -3.78 -30.46 -14.04
CA THR A 4 -5.10 -30.00 -14.50
C THR A 4 -5.21 -28.48 -14.60
N GLY A 5 -4.46 -27.75 -13.78
CA GLY A 5 -4.60 -26.29 -13.64
C GLY A 5 -5.67 -25.89 -12.61
N ASP A 6 -6.40 -26.87 -12.07
CA ASP A 6 -7.43 -26.69 -11.05
C ASP A 6 -6.80 -26.54 -9.66
N LEU A 7 -7.38 -25.67 -8.85
CA LEU A 7 -7.06 -25.49 -7.45
C LEU A 7 -8.10 -26.25 -6.62
N ALA A 8 -7.63 -27.03 -5.66
CA ALA A 8 -8.49 -27.75 -4.75
C ALA A 8 -7.84 -27.82 -3.36
N ARG A 9 -8.66 -27.90 -2.32
CA ARG A 9 -8.21 -28.04 -0.93
C ARG A 9 -8.72 -29.34 -0.34
N TRP A 10 -7.88 -29.97 0.48
CA TRP A 10 -8.29 -31.08 1.32
C TRP A 10 -9.00 -30.58 2.57
N ASN A 11 -10.21 -31.08 2.78
CA ASN A 11 -10.94 -30.88 4.02
C ASN A 11 -10.44 -31.85 5.11
N ALA A 12 -10.73 -31.52 6.37
CA ALA A 12 -10.33 -32.32 7.53
C ALA A 12 -10.94 -33.74 7.51
N ASP A 13 -12.03 -33.94 6.77
CA ASP A 13 -12.72 -35.22 6.59
C ASP A 13 -12.17 -36.06 5.41
N GLY A 14 -11.14 -35.57 4.71
CA GLY A 14 -10.55 -36.26 3.57
C GLY A 14 -11.30 -36.09 2.25
N THR A 15 -12.22 -35.12 2.15
CA THR A 15 -12.82 -34.72 0.86
C THR A 15 -11.97 -33.64 0.17
N LEU A 16 -12.09 -33.54 -1.16
CA LEU A 16 -11.43 -32.52 -1.98
C LEU A 16 -12.47 -31.49 -2.43
N GLU A 17 -12.31 -30.26 -1.97
CA GLU A 17 -13.12 -29.11 -2.37
C GLU A 17 -12.45 -28.44 -3.56
N TYR A 18 -13.16 -28.34 -4.69
CA TYR A 18 -12.71 -27.61 -5.87
C TYR A 18 -12.87 -26.10 -5.64
N LEU A 19 -11.79 -25.35 -5.83
CA LEU A 19 -11.68 -23.92 -5.55
C LEU A 19 -11.58 -23.04 -6.80
N GLY A 20 -11.61 -23.63 -8.00
CA GLY A 20 -11.45 -22.92 -9.27
C GLY A 20 -10.17 -23.30 -9.99
N ARG A 21 -9.65 -22.43 -10.86
CA ARG A 21 -8.36 -22.65 -11.54
C ARG A 21 -7.27 -21.73 -10.99
N ASN A 22 -6.04 -22.25 -10.96
CA ASN A 22 -4.86 -21.56 -10.43
C ASN A 22 -4.50 -20.27 -11.21
N ASP A 23 -4.99 -20.12 -12.44
CA ASP A 23 -4.81 -18.96 -13.32
C ASP A 23 -5.86 -17.84 -13.12
N ASP A 24 -6.94 -18.08 -12.35
CA ASP A 24 -8.01 -17.09 -12.13
C ASP A 24 -7.99 -16.49 -10.69
N GLN A 25 -6.95 -16.78 -9.90
CA GLN A 25 -6.73 -16.17 -8.59
C GLN A 25 -6.11 -14.78 -8.68
N VAL A 26 -6.74 -13.82 -8.02
CA VAL A 26 -6.29 -12.42 -8.05
C VAL A 26 -6.02 -11.92 -6.65
N LYS A 27 -4.97 -11.11 -6.49
CA LYS A 27 -4.70 -10.39 -5.24
C LYS A 27 -5.23 -8.97 -5.38
N ILE A 28 -6.33 -8.68 -4.70
CA ILE A 28 -6.90 -7.35 -4.65
C ILE A 28 -6.83 -6.86 -3.21
N ARG A 29 -6.22 -5.68 -3.03
CA ARG A 29 -6.07 -5.03 -1.71
C ARG A 29 -5.42 -5.96 -0.66
N GLY A 30 -4.44 -6.76 -1.08
CA GLY A 30 -3.70 -7.70 -0.23
C GLY A 30 -4.44 -9.01 0.09
N VAL A 31 -5.68 -9.17 -0.36
CA VAL A 31 -6.49 -10.38 -0.17
C VAL A 31 -6.47 -11.22 -1.42
N ARG A 32 -6.25 -12.53 -1.27
CA ARG A 32 -6.35 -13.49 -2.37
C ARG A 32 -7.83 -13.83 -2.57
N ILE A 33 -8.32 -13.60 -3.78
CA ILE A 33 -9.73 -13.73 -4.14
C ILE A 33 -9.85 -14.77 -5.26
N GLU A 34 -10.75 -15.72 -5.07
CA GLU A 34 -11.16 -16.68 -6.09
C GLU A 34 -12.28 -16.05 -6.93
N LEU A 35 -11.98 -15.65 -8.16
CA LEU A 35 -12.98 -15.05 -9.04
C LEU A 35 -14.16 -16.00 -9.30
N GLY A 36 -13.88 -17.30 -9.45
CA GLY A 36 -14.89 -18.32 -9.69
C GLY A 36 -15.92 -18.49 -8.55
N GLU A 37 -15.54 -18.19 -7.31
CA GLU A 37 -16.49 -18.19 -6.17
C GLU A 37 -17.53 -17.08 -6.35
N ILE A 38 -17.07 -15.90 -6.76
CA ILE A 38 -17.93 -14.74 -6.99
C ILE A 38 -18.82 -14.98 -8.20
N GLU A 39 -18.28 -15.53 -9.29
CA GLU A 39 -19.03 -15.94 -10.48
C GLU A 39 -20.14 -16.92 -10.14
N SER A 40 -19.84 -17.93 -9.32
CA SER A 40 -20.81 -18.92 -8.87
C SER A 40 -21.93 -18.30 -8.05
N GLN A 41 -21.62 -17.42 -7.09
CA GLN A 41 -22.65 -16.75 -6.30
C GLN A 41 -23.50 -15.79 -7.14
N LEU A 42 -22.88 -15.04 -8.06
CA LEU A 42 -23.57 -14.13 -8.98
C LEU A 42 -24.49 -14.89 -9.94
N GLY A 43 -24.03 -16.00 -10.51
CA GLY A 43 -24.83 -16.86 -11.38
C GLY A 43 -25.98 -17.60 -10.67
N GLN A 44 -25.93 -17.72 -9.34
CA GLN A 44 -27.02 -18.29 -8.54
C GLN A 44 -28.09 -17.26 -8.15
N LEU A 45 -27.96 -15.99 -8.54
CA LEU A 45 -28.98 -14.98 -8.29
C LEU A 45 -30.13 -15.12 -9.29
N PRO A 46 -31.40 -14.92 -8.86
CA PRO A 46 -32.54 -14.98 -9.76
C PRO A 46 -32.38 -14.02 -10.95
N GLY A 47 -32.62 -14.52 -12.16
CA GLY A 47 -32.59 -13.73 -13.39
C GLY A 47 -31.24 -13.69 -14.11
N ILE A 48 -30.13 -14.05 -13.46
CA ILE A 48 -28.80 -14.10 -14.08
C ILE A 48 -28.65 -15.38 -14.92
N GLU A 49 -28.24 -15.23 -16.19
CA GLU A 49 -27.99 -16.36 -17.11
C GLU A 49 -26.52 -16.82 -17.04
N GLU A 50 -25.59 -15.90 -17.27
CA GLU A 50 -24.16 -16.15 -17.15
C GLU A 50 -23.48 -15.00 -16.40
N ALA A 51 -22.38 -15.32 -15.71
CA ALA A 51 -21.59 -14.35 -14.96
C ALA A 51 -20.09 -14.62 -15.14
N LEU A 52 -19.31 -13.55 -15.18
CA LEU A 52 -17.85 -13.58 -15.25
C LEU A 52 -17.29 -12.46 -14.37
N VAL A 53 -16.30 -12.75 -13.55
CA VAL A 53 -15.68 -11.74 -12.68
C VAL A 53 -14.21 -11.61 -13.06
N LEU A 54 -13.72 -10.37 -13.10
CA LEU A 54 -12.32 -10.08 -13.39
C LEU A 54 -11.75 -9.08 -12.40
N ALA A 55 -10.47 -9.29 -12.06
CA ALA A 55 -9.64 -8.21 -11.56
C ALA A 55 -9.22 -7.34 -12.74
N ARG A 56 -9.75 -6.13 -12.79
CA ARG A 56 -9.37 -5.12 -13.77
C ARG A 56 -8.36 -4.16 -13.15
N GLU A 57 -7.25 -3.94 -13.83
CA GLU A 57 -6.20 -3.01 -13.44
C GLU A 57 -6.10 -1.91 -14.51
N ASP A 58 -6.84 -0.83 -14.31
CA ASP A 58 -6.86 0.31 -15.23
C ASP A 58 -5.69 1.30 -14.96
N GLU A 59 -5.13 1.26 -13.73
CA GLU A 59 -3.88 1.93 -13.34
C GLU A 59 -2.91 0.97 -12.60
N PRO A 60 -1.57 1.12 -12.78
CA PRO A 60 -0.60 0.23 -12.13
C PRO A 60 -0.70 0.20 -10.60
N GLY A 61 -0.94 -0.99 -10.05
CA GLY A 61 -0.96 -1.26 -8.62
C GLY A 61 -2.33 -1.09 -7.94
N GLN A 62 -3.41 -0.85 -8.68
CA GLN A 62 -4.77 -0.68 -8.12
C GLN A 62 -5.83 -1.58 -8.80
N PRO A 63 -5.72 -2.92 -8.67
CA PRO A 63 -6.72 -3.82 -9.25
C PRO A 63 -8.07 -3.71 -8.51
N ARG A 64 -9.18 -3.71 -9.27
CA ARG A 64 -10.57 -3.74 -8.77
C ARG A 64 -11.31 -4.97 -9.29
N LEU A 65 -12.27 -5.47 -8.52
CA LEU A 65 -13.19 -6.53 -8.99
C LEU A 65 -14.31 -5.92 -9.82
N VAL A 66 -14.55 -6.49 -10.99
CA VAL A 66 -15.69 -6.20 -11.85
C VAL A 66 -16.40 -7.50 -12.18
N GLY A 67 -17.71 -7.56 -11.90
CA GLY A 67 -18.57 -8.66 -12.33
C GLY A 67 -19.34 -8.26 -13.58
N TYR A 68 -19.28 -9.08 -14.61
CA TYR A 68 -20.05 -8.96 -15.83
C TYR A 68 -21.13 -10.03 -15.83
N PHE A 69 -22.33 -9.70 -16.28
CA PHE A 69 -23.42 -10.67 -16.30
C PHE A 69 -24.40 -10.44 -17.45
N THR A 70 -25.06 -11.51 -17.86
CA THR A 70 -26.23 -11.50 -18.76
C THR A 70 -27.48 -11.91 -17.99
N GLU A 71 -28.64 -11.42 -18.40
CA GLU A 71 -29.94 -11.77 -17.79
C GLU A 71 -30.73 -12.69 -18.74
N HIS A 72 -31.51 -13.61 -18.18
CA HIS A 72 -32.45 -14.41 -18.98
C HIS A 72 -33.47 -13.48 -19.64
N ALA A 73 -33.77 -13.72 -20.93
CA ALA A 73 -34.68 -12.87 -21.72
C ALA A 73 -36.07 -12.65 -21.10
N ASP A 74 -36.55 -13.59 -20.29
CA ASP A 74 -37.88 -13.56 -19.65
C ASP A 74 -37.85 -13.10 -18.17
N ALA A 75 -36.68 -12.76 -17.63
CA ALA A 75 -36.54 -12.34 -16.23
C ALA A 75 -36.77 -10.83 -16.06
N PRO A 76 -37.39 -10.38 -14.95
CA PRO A 76 -37.44 -8.96 -14.62
C PRO A 76 -36.01 -8.43 -14.41
N THR A 77 -35.71 -7.27 -15.00
CA THR A 77 -34.41 -6.61 -14.83
C THR A 77 -34.09 -6.40 -13.36
N THR A 78 -32.95 -6.91 -12.91
CA THR A 78 -32.47 -6.76 -11.53
C THR A 78 -31.56 -5.54 -11.44
N THR A 79 -31.77 -4.69 -10.45
CA THR A 79 -30.89 -3.52 -10.27
C THR A 79 -29.53 -3.94 -9.72
N VAL A 80 -28.49 -3.18 -10.03
CA VAL A 80 -27.14 -3.41 -9.50
C VAL A 80 -27.10 -3.33 -7.97
N GLU A 81 -27.96 -2.50 -7.36
CA GLU A 81 -28.15 -2.44 -5.91
C GLU A 81 -28.74 -3.75 -5.36
N GLN A 82 -29.78 -4.29 -5.99
CA GLN A 82 -30.37 -5.57 -5.59
C GLN A 82 -29.37 -6.72 -5.72
N LEU A 83 -28.59 -6.77 -6.82
CA LEU A 83 -27.53 -7.76 -7.00
C LEU A 83 -26.44 -7.59 -5.95
N ARG A 84 -26.02 -6.36 -5.66
CA ARG A 84 -25.01 -6.07 -4.63
C ARG A 84 -25.49 -6.48 -3.24
N THR A 85 -26.72 -6.13 -2.85
CA THR A 85 -27.31 -6.54 -1.58
C THR A 85 -27.39 -8.07 -1.49
N ALA A 86 -27.81 -8.74 -2.56
CA ALA A 86 -27.87 -10.20 -2.60
C ALA A 86 -26.49 -10.86 -2.53
N LEU A 87 -25.47 -10.27 -3.17
CA LEU A 87 -24.09 -10.73 -3.06
C LEU A 87 -23.52 -10.47 -1.66
N LEU A 88 -23.77 -9.31 -1.05
CA LEU A 88 -23.33 -8.99 0.31
C LEU A 88 -23.93 -9.93 1.37
N ALA A 89 -25.12 -10.48 1.10
CA ALA A 89 -25.74 -11.50 1.95
C ALA A 89 -25.07 -12.89 1.84
N ARG A 90 -24.26 -13.13 0.81
CA ARG A 90 -23.69 -14.44 0.45
C ARG A 90 -22.16 -14.47 0.40
N LEU A 91 -21.54 -13.32 0.19
CA LEU A 91 -20.12 -13.13 0.00
C LEU A 91 -19.58 -12.08 0.96
N PRO A 92 -18.31 -12.20 1.34
CA PRO A 92 -17.58 -11.14 1.95
C PRO A 92 -17.61 -9.83 1.16
N GLY A 93 -17.70 -8.67 1.83
CA GLY A 93 -17.82 -7.37 1.16
C GLY A 93 -16.66 -7.01 0.22
N TYR A 94 -15.48 -7.61 0.40
CA TYR A 94 -14.34 -7.43 -0.50
C TYR A 94 -14.34 -8.36 -1.73
N MET A 95 -15.15 -9.43 -1.70
CA MET A 95 -15.39 -10.34 -2.81
C MET A 95 -16.56 -9.84 -3.68
N VAL A 96 -17.44 -9.01 -3.13
CA VAL A 96 -18.48 -8.37 -3.92
C VAL A 96 -17.82 -7.43 -4.93
N PRO A 97 -18.09 -7.59 -6.25
CA PRO A 97 -17.49 -6.74 -7.25
C PRO A 97 -17.78 -5.26 -6.98
N GLY A 98 -16.74 -4.44 -7.06
CA GLY A 98 -16.86 -2.99 -6.92
C GLY A 98 -17.74 -2.40 -8.02
N ALA A 99 -17.82 -3.08 -9.16
CA ALA A 99 -18.74 -2.79 -10.25
C ALA A 99 -19.42 -4.06 -10.81
N LEU A 100 -20.71 -3.97 -11.15
CA LEU A 100 -21.51 -5.02 -11.80
C LEU A 100 -22.04 -4.53 -13.15
N VAL A 101 -21.46 -5.00 -14.25
CA VAL A 101 -21.77 -4.55 -15.61
C VAL A 101 -22.71 -5.54 -16.29
N ARG A 102 -23.90 -5.08 -16.66
CA ARG A 102 -24.83 -5.87 -17.47
C ARG A 102 -24.40 -5.85 -18.94
N LEU A 103 -24.41 -7.02 -19.57
CA LEU A 103 -24.15 -7.20 -21.00
C LEU A 103 -25.42 -7.67 -21.71
N GLU A 104 -25.62 -7.21 -22.95
CA GLU A 104 -26.65 -7.78 -23.84
C GLU A 104 -26.21 -9.14 -24.41
N SER A 105 -24.90 -9.30 -24.65
CA SER A 105 -24.28 -10.56 -25.08
C SER A 105 -22.79 -10.56 -24.77
N TRP A 106 -22.20 -11.75 -24.66
CA TRP A 106 -20.76 -11.87 -24.43
C TRP A 106 -19.97 -11.54 -25.70
N PRO A 107 -18.93 -10.70 -25.62
CA PRO A 107 -17.98 -10.56 -26.71
C PRO A 107 -17.19 -11.87 -26.83
N LEU A 108 -17.25 -12.52 -28.00
CA LEU A 108 -16.57 -13.80 -28.25
C LEU A 108 -15.37 -13.61 -29.20
N THR A 109 -14.29 -14.31 -28.90
CA THR A 109 -13.16 -14.53 -29.82
C THR A 109 -13.58 -15.42 -31.00
N ALA A 110 -12.76 -15.47 -32.07
CA ALA A 110 -12.99 -16.34 -33.23
C ALA A 110 -13.12 -17.85 -32.89
N ASN A 111 -12.66 -18.27 -31.71
CA ASN A 111 -12.77 -19.65 -31.21
C ASN A 111 -13.98 -19.89 -30.29
N GLY A 112 -14.90 -18.92 -30.17
CA GLY A 112 -16.12 -19.04 -29.35
C GLY A 112 -15.90 -18.90 -27.84
N LYS A 113 -14.73 -18.43 -27.39
CA LYS A 113 -14.46 -18.11 -25.97
C LYS A 113 -14.69 -16.62 -25.70
N VAL A 114 -15.10 -16.26 -24.49
CA VAL A 114 -15.24 -14.86 -24.06
C VAL A 114 -13.93 -14.09 -24.24
N ASP A 115 -14.00 -12.99 -24.97
CA ASP A 115 -12.89 -12.05 -25.14
C ASP A 115 -12.85 -11.09 -23.95
N ARG A 116 -12.08 -11.48 -22.92
CA ARG A 116 -11.88 -10.68 -21.70
C ARG A 116 -11.34 -9.27 -21.97
N ARG A 117 -10.63 -9.03 -23.09
CA ARG A 117 -10.07 -7.71 -23.44
C ARG A 117 -11.10 -6.79 -24.08
N ALA A 118 -12.14 -7.35 -24.68
CA ALA A 118 -13.22 -6.60 -25.30
C ALA A 118 -14.33 -6.22 -24.30
N LEU A 119 -14.20 -6.61 -23.02
CA LEU A 119 -15.18 -6.29 -22.00
C LEU A 119 -15.18 -4.79 -21.66
N PRO A 120 -16.37 -4.15 -21.62
CA PRO A 120 -16.48 -2.72 -21.41
C PRO A 120 -15.96 -2.30 -20.03
N VAL A 121 -15.43 -1.07 -19.94
CA VAL A 121 -15.05 -0.46 -18.66
C VAL A 121 -16.32 -0.24 -17.83
N PRO A 122 -16.32 -0.51 -16.51
CA PRO A 122 -17.50 -0.25 -15.69
C PRO A 122 -17.82 1.24 -15.63
N ASP A 123 -19.08 1.56 -15.90
CA ASP A 123 -19.65 2.89 -15.73
C ASP A 123 -20.36 2.99 -14.38
N ARG A 124 -21.02 4.13 -14.12
CA ARG A 124 -21.70 4.40 -12.85
C ARG A 124 -22.83 3.41 -12.56
N ASP A 125 -23.59 2.99 -13.56
CA ASP A 125 -24.72 2.08 -13.38
C ASP A 125 -24.25 0.77 -12.75
N ALA A 126 -22.98 0.41 -12.97
CA ALA A 126 -22.33 -0.73 -12.37
C ALA A 126 -21.93 -0.56 -10.87
N LEU A 127 -21.87 0.65 -10.31
CA LEU A 127 -21.27 0.92 -8.99
C LEU A 127 -22.24 0.94 -7.79
N SER A 128 -23.56 0.84 -8.00
CA SER A 128 -24.59 0.88 -6.94
C SER A 128 -24.57 2.15 -6.06
N THR A 129 -24.39 3.34 -6.64
CA THR A 129 -24.30 4.59 -5.87
C THR A 129 -25.57 5.44 -5.99
N GLY A 130 -26.68 4.96 -5.42
CA GLY A 130 -27.95 5.70 -5.30
C GLY A 130 -28.44 6.36 -6.60
N GLU A 131 -29.36 7.32 -6.49
CA GLU A 131 -29.69 8.18 -7.62
C GLU A 131 -28.52 9.13 -7.91
N TYR A 132 -27.99 9.08 -9.13
CA TYR A 132 -26.96 10.01 -9.56
C TYR A 132 -27.45 11.44 -9.50
N GLN A 133 -26.78 12.24 -8.69
CA GLN A 133 -26.81 13.69 -8.85
C GLN A 133 -25.41 14.19 -9.19
N ALA A 134 -25.30 14.91 -10.30
CA ALA A 134 -24.05 15.50 -10.73
C ALA A 134 -23.52 16.49 -9.67
N PRO A 135 -22.19 16.54 -9.45
CA PRO A 135 -21.56 17.59 -8.66
C PRO A 135 -21.98 18.98 -9.13
N GLN A 136 -22.28 19.88 -8.19
CA GLN A 136 -22.76 21.24 -8.49
C GLN A 136 -21.75 22.29 -8.01
N GLY A 137 -21.45 23.25 -8.89
CA GLY A 137 -20.49 24.31 -8.61
C GLY A 137 -19.03 23.85 -8.66
N ASP A 138 -18.10 24.79 -8.57
CA ASP A 138 -16.69 24.54 -8.86
C ASP A 138 -16.02 23.60 -7.85
N LEU A 139 -16.34 23.74 -6.56
CA LEU A 139 -15.74 22.93 -5.50
C LEU A 139 -16.12 21.45 -5.60
N GLU A 140 -17.40 21.16 -5.83
CA GLU A 140 -17.86 19.77 -5.96
C GLU A 140 -17.29 19.10 -7.20
N ASN A 141 -17.25 19.81 -8.33
CA ASN A 141 -16.66 19.30 -9.56
C ASN A 141 -15.17 19.01 -9.38
N ALA A 142 -14.43 19.91 -8.73
CA ALA A 142 -13.02 19.70 -8.47
C ALA A 142 -12.77 18.54 -7.48
N LEU A 143 -13.59 18.41 -6.44
CA LEU A 143 -13.53 17.27 -5.52
C LEU A 143 -13.87 15.96 -6.22
N ALA A 144 -14.90 15.94 -7.05
CA ALA A 144 -15.31 14.76 -7.81
C ALA A 144 -14.19 14.28 -8.72
N GLN A 145 -13.46 15.20 -9.36
CA GLN A 145 -12.29 14.87 -10.17
C GLN A 145 -11.17 14.24 -9.32
N ILE A 146 -10.84 14.85 -8.18
CA ILE A 146 -9.85 14.32 -7.25
C ILE A 146 -10.24 12.91 -6.77
N TRP A 147 -11.52 12.69 -6.44
CA TRP A 147 -12.01 11.40 -5.98
C TRP A 147 -12.02 10.36 -7.08
N SER A 148 -12.42 10.74 -8.31
CA SER A 148 -12.40 9.85 -9.48
C SER A 148 -11.00 9.31 -9.73
N GLU A 149 -9.98 10.17 -9.66
CA GLU A 149 -8.58 9.78 -9.81
C GLU A 149 -8.06 8.96 -8.61
N LEU A 150 -8.43 9.31 -7.37
CA LEU A 150 -7.92 8.58 -6.20
C LEU A 150 -8.57 7.22 -5.98
N LEU A 151 -9.86 7.11 -6.29
CA LEU A 151 -10.69 5.92 -6.11
C LEU A 151 -10.84 5.15 -7.43
N GLN A 152 -10.29 5.68 -8.52
CA GLN A 152 -10.27 5.09 -9.86
C GLN A 152 -11.69 4.84 -10.44
N VAL A 153 -12.67 5.66 -10.06
CA VAL A 153 -14.06 5.54 -10.53
C VAL A 153 -14.33 6.53 -11.66
N GLU A 154 -15.14 6.15 -12.66
CA GLU A 154 -15.40 6.98 -13.84
C GLU A 154 -16.07 8.32 -13.48
N ARG A 155 -17.05 8.27 -12.57
CA ARG A 155 -17.85 9.43 -12.16
C ARG A 155 -18.17 9.36 -10.67
N VAL A 156 -18.05 10.49 -9.99
CA VAL A 156 -18.44 10.67 -8.58
C VAL A 156 -19.67 11.59 -8.53
N GLY A 157 -20.69 11.16 -7.81
CA GLY A 157 -21.92 11.89 -7.55
C GLY A 157 -21.82 12.72 -6.29
N ARG A 158 -22.68 13.75 -6.21
CA ARG A 158 -22.74 14.68 -5.09
C ARG A 158 -23.04 14.04 -3.73
N HIS A 159 -23.80 12.94 -3.73
CA HIS A 159 -24.17 12.21 -2.51
C HIS A 159 -23.30 10.96 -2.28
N ASP A 160 -22.36 10.68 -3.18
CA ASP A 160 -21.47 9.53 -3.02
C ASP A 160 -20.56 9.77 -1.81
N ARG A 161 -20.29 8.71 -1.05
CA ARG A 161 -19.47 8.75 0.16
C ARG A 161 -18.07 8.19 -0.11
N PHE A 162 -17.05 8.86 0.38
CA PHE A 162 -15.65 8.51 0.12
C PHE A 162 -15.30 7.08 0.53
N PHE A 163 -15.76 6.63 1.70
CA PHE A 163 -15.46 5.31 2.23
C PHE A 163 -16.26 4.20 1.53
N ASP A 164 -17.48 4.47 1.12
CA ASP A 164 -18.35 3.54 0.37
C ASP A 164 -17.79 3.26 -1.04
N LEU A 165 -17.12 4.26 -1.63
CA LEU A 165 -16.40 4.13 -2.89
C LEU A 165 -15.04 3.41 -2.75
N GLY A 166 -14.70 2.89 -1.58
CA GLY A 166 -13.46 2.15 -1.31
C GLY A 166 -12.32 3.00 -0.74
N GLY A 167 -12.61 4.23 -0.29
CA GLY A 167 -11.67 5.06 0.43
C GLY A 167 -11.24 4.47 1.78
N HIS A 168 -10.01 4.77 2.21
CA HIS A 168 -9.48 4.42 3.53
C HIS A 168 -8.50 5.50 4.01
N SER A 169 -8.00 5.43 5.24
CA SER A 169 -7.23 6.52 5.87
C SER A 169 -6.03 7.01 5.04
N LEU A 170 -5.36 6.12 4.32
CA LEU A 170 -4.26 6.50 3.42
C LEU A 170 -4.75 7.28 2.19
N LEU A 171 -5.84 6.83 1.55
CA LEU A 171 -6.46 7.55 0.44
C LEU A 171 -7.06 8.88 0.91
N ALA A 172 -7.59 8.94 2.14
CA ALA A 172 -8.05 10.17 2.77
C ALA A 172 -6.91 11.19 2.92
N MET A 173 -5.74 10.76 3.39
CA MET A 173 -4.56 11.64 3.45
C MET A 173 -4.10 12.10 2.06
N ARG A 174 -4.13 11.23 1.05
CA ARG A 174 -3.85 11.63 -0.34
C ARG A 174 -4.87 12.63 -0.85
N MET A 175 -6.15 12.46 -0.52
CA MET A 175 -7.23 13.37 -0.90
C MET A 175 -7.04 14.75 -0.26
N VAL A 176 -6.74 14.83 1.04
CA VAL A 176 -6.40 16.09 1.71
C VAL A 176 -5.21 16.77 1.03
N SER A 177 -4.18 16.00 0.66
CA SER A 177 -3.02 16.53 -0.07
C SER A 177 -3.39 17.07 -1.47
N GLN A 178 -4.25 16.37 -2.22
CA GLN A 178 -4.68 16.80 -3.55
C GLN A 178 -5.59 18.04 -3.49
N VAL A 179 -6.49 18.11 -2.51
CA VAL A 179 -7.31 19.31 -2.24
C VAL A 179 -6.40 20.50 -1.95
N ARG A 180 -5.39 20.32 -1.10
CA ARG A 180 -4.40 21.37 -0.81
C ARG A 180 -3.66 21.83 -2.07
N GLN A 181 -3.15 20.89 -2.87
CA GLN A 181 -2.36 21.20 -4.07
C GLN A 181 -3.17 21.85 -5.19
N ARG A 182 -4.39 21.36 -5.46
CA ARG A 182 -5.20 21.82 -6.60
C ARG A 182 -6.11 23.00 -6.24
N LEU A 183 -6.61 23.05 -5.02
CA LEU A 183 -7.61 24.04 -4.59
C LEU A 183 -7.05 25.07 -3.62
N SER A 184 -5.84 24.87 -3.09
CA SER A 184 -5.23 25.77 -2.09
C SER A 184 -6.11 25.96 -0.85
N LEU A 185 -6.86 24.93 -0.47
CA LEU A 185 -7.72 24.88 0.71
C LEU A 185 -7.24 23.81 1.69
N GLU A 186 -7.44 24.05 2.98
CA GLU A 186 -7.21 23.05 4.02
C GLU A 186 -8.48 22.26 4.31
N LEU A 187 -8.42 20.95 4.12
CA LEU A 187 -9.44 20.03 4.59
C LEU A 187 -8.96 19.38 5.88
N ALA A 188 -9.65 19.61 7.00
CA ALA A 188 -9.36 18.88 8.22
C ALA A 188 -9.77 17.41 8.03
N LEU A 189 -8.89 16.48 8.41
CA LEU A 189 -9.18 15.05 8.29
C LEU A 189 -10.43 14.67 9.08
N GLY A 190 -10.67 15.32 10.23
CA GLY A 190 -11.87 15.13 11.03
C GLY A 190 -13.16 15.44 10.28
N ASP A 191 -13.17 16.44 9.40
CA ASP A 191 -14.36 16.82 8.62
C ASP A 191 -14.75 15.73 7.62
N LEU A 192 -13.74 15.10 6.98
CA LEU A 192 -13.98 13.96 6.08
C LEU A 192 -14.59 12.76 6.81
N PHE A 193 -14.17 12.51 8.05
CA PHE A 193 -14.71 11.42 8.86
C PHE A 193 -16.07 11.75 9.47
N ALA A 194 -16.37 13.03 9.72
CA ALA A 194 -17.65 13.46 10.24
C ALA A 194 -18.79 13.24 9.25
N ASP A 195 -18.60 13.65 7.98
CA ASP A 195 -19.49 13.30 6.88
C ASP A 195 -18.70 13.16 5.59
N SER A 196 -18.55 11.91 5.16
CA SER A 196 -17.76 11.57 3.99
C SER A 196 -18.49 11.74 2.67
N SER A 197 -19.68 12.36 2.62
CA SER A 197 -20.37 12.64 1.35
C SER A 197 -19.71 13.80 0.59
N LEU A 198 -19.68 13.73 -0.74
CA LEU A 198 -19.00 14.75 -1.54
C LEU A 198 -19.54 16.16 -1.27
N ILE A 199 -20.87 16.30 -1.14
CA ILE A 199 -21.51 17.58 -0.81
C ILE A 199 -21.09 18.12 0.57
N ALA A 200 -21.01 17.27 1.59
CA ALA A 200 -20.64 17.71 2.92
C ALA A 200 -19.17 18.16 2.95
N VAL A 201 -18.29 17.41 2.29
CA VAL A 201 -16.87 17.78 2.16
C VAL A 201 -16.72 19.09 1.39
N ALA A 202 -17.48 19.30 0.30
CA ALA A 202 -17.49 20.56 -0.44
C ALA A 202 -18.00 21.75 0.39
N HIS A 203 -19.02 21.52 1.22
CA HIS A 203 -19.52 22.52 2.16
C HIS A 203 -18.46 22.90 3.20
N CYS A 204 -17.76 21.93 3.78
CA CYS A 204 -16.63 22.20 4.69
C CYS A 204 -15.55 23.06 4.00
N LEU A 205 -15.25 22.77 2.73
CA LEU A 205 -14.30 23.55 1.94
C LEU A 205 -14.74 24.97 1.61
N THR A 206 -16.04 25.26 1.62
CA THR A 206 -16.55 26.61 1.33
C THR A 206 -16.15 27.60 2.43
N ALA A 207 -16.10 27.14 3.68
CA ALA A 207 -15.66 27.92 4.83
C ALA A 207 -14.19 27.65 5.23
N ALA A 208 -13.49 26.78 4.48
CA ALA A 208 -12.14 26.39 4.81
C ALA A 208 -11.15 27.55 4.64
N ALA A 209 -10.16 27.58 5.52
CA ALA A 209 -9.02 28.48 5.37
C ALA A 209 -8.21 28.10 4.12
N ARG A 210 -7.57 29.10 3.52
CA ARG A 210 -6.56 28.85 2.49
C ARG A 210 -5.38 28.11 3.09
N SER A 211 -4.83 27.17 2.32
CA SER A 211 -3.57 26.53 2.62
C SER A 211 -2.48 27.58 2.80
N GLN A 212 -1.86 27.55 3.97
CA GLN A 212 -0.66 28.34 4.26
C GLN A 212 0.62 27.57 3.94
N LEU A 213 0.49 26.29 3.54
CA LEU A 213 1.63 25.41 3.33
C LEU A 213 2.47 25.88 2.13
N PRO A 214 3.76 26.22 2.32
CA PRO A 214 4.63 26.61 1.22
C PRO A 214 5.00 25.40 0.38
N ALA A 215 5.33 25.65 -0.89
CA ALA A 215 5.89 24.63 -1.77
C ALA A 215 7.26 24.15 -1.24
N ILE A 216 7.63 22.92 -1.60
CA ILE A 216 8.96 22.37 -1.30
C ILE A 216 9.91 22.83 -2.41
N ASP A 217 10.90 23.64 -2.04
CA ASP A 217 11.93 24.10 -2.97
C ASP A 217 13.08 23.10 -3.06
N VAL A 218 13.57 22.88 -4.28
CA VAL A 218 14.75 22.05 -4.54
C VAL A 218 15.99 22.72 -3.96
N GLN A 219 16.70 22.01 -3.10
CA GLN A 219 17.90 22.48 -2.43
C GLN A 219 19.16 22.25 -3.28
N PRO A 220 20.16 23.14 -3.22
CA PRO A 220 21.47 22.88 -3.82
C PRO A 220 22.13 21.67 -3.16
N ARG A 221 22.61 20.69 -3.95
CA ARG A 221 23.35 19.50 -3.45
C ARG A 221 24.83 19.80 -3.19
N THR A 222 25.12 20.93 -2.53
CA THR A 222 26.48 21.47 -2.37
C THR A 222 27.11 21.15 -1.01
N GLY A 223 26.36 20.57 -0.07
CA GLY A 223 26.85 20.27 1.27
C GLY A 223 25.79 19.60 2.15
N PRO A 224 26.12 19.37 3.43
CA PRO A 224 25.19 18.79 4.40
C PRO A 224 23.98 19.68 4.65
N VAL A 225 22.83 19.05 4.91
CA VAL A 225 21.57 19.69 5.28
C VAL A 225 21.08 19.17 6.64
N PRO A 226 20.22 19.92 7.37
CA PRO A 226 19.67 19.43 8.63
C PRO A 226 18.78 18.21 8.43
N LEU A 227 18.81 17.28 9.39
CA LEU A 227 17.88 16.14 9.41
C LEU A 227 16.43 16.63 9.58
N SER A 228 15.48 15.93 8.94
CA SER A 228 14.06 16.02 9.32
C SER A 228 13.85 15.64 10.80
N SER A 229 12.76 16.06 11.42
CA SER A 229 12.46 15.71 12.82
C SER A 229 12.37 14.19 13.02
N ALA A 230 11.85 13.45 12.04
CA ALA A 230 11.79 11.99 12.07
C ALA A 230 13.20 11.36 12.00
N GLN A 231 14.06 11.84 11.10
CA GLN A 231 15.44 11.38 11.04
C GLN A 231 16.20 11.71 12.32
N GLN A 232 16.02 12.90 12.90
CA GLN A 232 16.71 13.30 14.14
C GLN A 232 16.34 12.36 15.30
N ARG A 233 15.07 11.95 15.41
CA ARG A 233 14.63 10.96 16.40
C ARG A 233 15.35 9.61 16.21
N ILE A 234 15.36 9.09 14.98
CA ILE A 234 16.02 7.80 14.67
C ILE A 234 17.52 7.91 14.87
N TRP A 235 18.16 9.02 14.47
CA TRP A 235 19.57 9.30 14.69
C TRP A 235 19.93 9.26 16.17
N PHE A 236 19.13 9.93 17.02
CA PHE A 236 19.33 9.90 18.46
C PHE A 236 19.21 8.48 19.02
N MET A 237 18.20 7.72 18.60
CA MET A 237 18.01 6.34 19.06
C MET A 237 19.12 5.40 18.56
N ALA A 238 19.60 5.58 17.33
CA ALA A 238 20.68 4.78 16.76
C ALA A 238 22.03 4.97 17.47
N GLN A 239 22.22 6.09 18.19
CA GLN A 239 23.39 6.31 19.05
C GLN A 239 23.31 5.61 20.41
N MET A 240 22.14 5.07 20.79
CA MET A 240 21.99 4.28 22.01
C MET A 240 22.49 2.85 21.77
N GLU A 241 23.18 2.27 22.76
CA GLU A 241 23.73 0.92 22.69
C GLU A 241 22.64 -0.10 22.30
N ASP A 242 22.99 -1.02 21.39
CA ASP A 242 22.13 -2.09 20.83
C ASP A 242 20.84 -1.66 20.09
N ALA A 243 20.48 -0.37 20.11
CA ALA A 243 19.24 0.11 19.49
C ALA A 243 19.34 0.23 17.96
N ASN A 244 20.54 0.46 17.41
CA ASN A 244 20.73 0.75 15.99
C ASN A 244 20.21 -0.38 15.08
N SER A 245 20.59 -1.63 15.34
CA SER A 245 20.13 -2.79 14.55
C SER A 245 18.64 -3.07 14.71
N ALA A 246 18.01 -2.63 15.80
CA ALA A 246 16.56 -2.73 15.99
C ALA A 246 15.77 -1.86 14.99
N TYR A 247 16.42 -0.90 14.33
CA TYR A 247 15.86 -0.08 13.25
C TYR A 247 16.25 -0.58 11.85
N ASN A 248 16.78 -1.78 11.71
CA ASN A 248 16.93 -2.41 10.41
C ASN A 248 15.57 -2.88 9.88
N ILE A 249 15.24 -2.49 8.65
CA ILE A 249 14.10 -3.00 7.90
C ILE A 249 14.65 -4.04 6.91
N SER A 250 14.34 -5.30 7.15
CA SER A 250 14.78 -6.43 6.31
C SER A 250 13.65 -6.96 5.44
N LEU A 251 13.86 -6.95 4.12
CA LEU A 251 12.94 -7.47 3.11
C LEU A 251 13.52 -8.74 2.48
N GLY A 252 12.70 -9.80 2.37
CA GLY A 252 13.04 -11.02 1.65
C GLY A 252 12.14 -11.24 0.43
N LEU A 253 12.72 -11.26 -0.77
CA LEU A 253 12.02 -11.52 -2.02
C LEU A 253 12.38 -12.91 -2.55
N LYS A 254 11.37 -13.77 -2.70
CA LYS A 254 11.52 -15.08 -3.36
C LYS A 254 11.42 -14.89 -4.87
N LEU A 255 12.47 -15.27 -5.59
CA LEU A 255 12.56 -15.16 -7.04
C LEU A 255 12.52 -16.56 -7.65
N SER A 256 11.60 -16.79 -8.58
CA SER A 256 11.38 -18.09 -9.24
C SER A 256 11.55 -17.95 -10.74
N GLY A 257 12.27 -18.89 -11.35
CA GLY A 257 12.65 -18.87 -12.76
C GLY A 257 14.11 -18.45 -12.99
N PRO A 258 14.52 -18.36 -14.26
CA PRO A 258 15.86 -17.90 -14.63
C PRO A 258 16.06 -16.46 -14.16
N LEU A 259 17.21 -16.18 -13.56
CA LEU A 259 17.56 -14.87 -13.03
C LEU A 259 18.73 -14.27 -13.82
N ASP A 260 18.49 -13.15 -14.51
CA ASP A 260 19.56 -12.27 -14.97
C ASP A 260 20.13 -11.46 -13.79
N SER A 261 21.18 -11.98 -13.15
CA SER A 261 21.82 -11.32 -12.01
C SER A 261 22.42 -9.96 -12.37
N ARG A 262 22.87 -9.76 -13.61
CA ARG A 262 23.44 -8.49 -14.07
C ARG A 262 22.37 -7.41 -14.19
N ALA A 263 21.21 -7.75 -14.74
CA ALA A 263 20.07 -6.84 -14.79
C ALA A 263 19.59 -6.47 -13.37
N LEU A 264 19.59 -7.43 -12.44
CA LEU A 264 19.22 -7.19 -11.05
C LEU A 264 20.20 -6.24 -10.36
N THR A 265 21.51 -6.48 -10.46
CA THR A 265 22.52 -5.59 -9.89
C THR A 265 22.39 -4.17 -10.46
N ARG A 266 22.25 -4.03 -11.79
CA ARG A 266 22.05 -2.72 -12.42
C ARG A 266 20.79 -2.00 -11.92
N ALA A 267 19.70 -2.75 -11.70
CA ALA A 267 18.46 -2.18 -11.17
C ALA A 267 18.67 -1.63 -9.75
N LEU A 268 19.34 -2.37 -8.87
CA LEU A 268 19.66 -1.93 -7.51
C LEU A 268 20.61 -0.73 -7.49
N GLU A 269 21.68 -0.77 -8.29
CA GLU A 269 22.61 0.37 -8.46
C GLU A 269 21.85 1.62 -8.93
N ARG A 270 20.93 1.45 -9.87
CA ARG A 270 20.15 2.57 -10.39
C ARG A 270 19.21 3.18 -9.34
N ILE A 271 18.57 2.35 -8.51
CA ILE A 271 17.73 2.79 -7.40
C ILE A 271 18.56 3.59 -6.39
N VAL A 272 19.73 3.08 -5.98
CA VAL A 272 20.62 3.79 -5.06
C VAL A 272 21.12 5.11 -5.65
N ALA A 273 21.48 5.13 -6.93
CA ALA A 273 21.85 6.36 -7.62
C ALA A 273 20.69 7.37 -7.68
N ARG A 274 19.45 6.88 -7.86
CA ARG A 274 18.23 7.69 -8.03
C ARG A 274 17.77 8.39 -6.74
N HIS A 275 17.86 7.73 -5.59
CA HIS A 275 17.37 8.24 -4.32
C HIS A 275 18.51 8.70 -3.43
N ASP A 276 18.60 10.02 -3.17
CA ASP A 276 19.63 10.60 -2.29
C ASP A 276 19.62 9.95 -0.90
N SER A 277 18.44 9.62 -0.38
CA SER A 277 18.27 8.95 0.91
C SER A 277 19.02 7.62 1.03
N LEU A 278 19.11 6.83 -0.04
CA LEU A 278 19.83 5.55 -0.03
C LEU A 278 21.35 5.72 -0.10
N ARG A 279 21.83 6.96 -0.26
CA ARG A 279 23.24 7.36 -0.21
C ARG A 279 23.54 8.31 0.93
N SER A 280 22.60 8.55 1.82
CA SER A 280 22.76 9.47 2.95
C SER A 280 23.73 8.94 3.98
N GLN A 281 24.73 9.76 4.30
CA GLN A 281 25.59 9.62 5.47
C GLN A 281 25.22 10.67 6.49
N PHE A 282 25.37 10.34 7.77
CA PHE A 282 24.94 11.18 8.87
C PHE A 282 26.13 11.58 9.74
N SER A 283 26.16 12.83 10.17
CA SER A 283 27.21 13.37 11.02
C SER A 283 26.63 14.26 12.12
N GLN A 284 27.47 14.58 13.11
CA GLN A 284 27.12 15.52 14.17
C GLN A 284 28.24 16.54 14.33
N GLU A 285 27.87 17.82 14.26
CA GLU A 285 28.75 18.97 14.40
C GLU A 285 28.02 20.03 15.26
N ASP A 286 28.69 20.59 16.27
CA ASP A 286 28.15 21.62 17.18
C ASP A 286 26.76 21.29 17.75
N ASP A 287 26.60 20.07 18.27
CA ASP A 287 25.34 19.52 18.82
C ASP A 287 24.17 19.44 17.82
N LYS A 288 24.45 19.57 16.51
CA LYS A 288 23.48 19.42 15.44
C LYS A 288 23.82 18.24 14.55
N ALA A 289 22.79 17.48 14.22
CA ALA A 289 22.91 16.38 13.27
C ALA A 289 22.71 16.89 11.83
N TRP A 290 23.52 16.36 10.92
CA TRP A 290 23.54 16.70 9.51
C TRP A 290 23.46 15.44 8.65
N VAL A 291 22.86 15.58 7.46
CA VAL A 291 22.78 14.52 6.46
C VAL A 291 23.34 15.02 5.15
N GLN A 292 24.09 14.16 4.46
CA GLN A 292 24.62 14.43 3.14
C GLN A 292 24.57 13.17 2.29
N ALA A 293 24.04 13.28 1.07
CA ALA A 293 24.09 12.18 0.11
C ALA A 293 25.49 12.06 -0.51
N ALA A 294 26.06 10.85 -0.50
CA ALA A 294 27.31 10.52 -1.20
C ALA A 294 27.14 10.60 -2.73
N SER A 295 28.23 10.51 -3.51
CA SER A 295 28.16 10.53 -4.99
C SER A 295 27.20 9.46 -5.55
N ALA A 296 26.48 9.77 -6.62
CA ALA A 296 25.60 8.83 -7.32
C ALA A 296 26.35 7.65 -7.98
N THR A 297 27.69 7.69 -8.01
CA THR A 297 28.55 6.60 -8.49
C THR A 297 28.81 5.52 -7.44
N VAL A 298 28.44 5.74 -6.18
CA VAL A 298 28.60 4.73 -5.13
C VAL A 298 27.50 3.68 -5.29
N VAL A 299 27.91 2.41 -5.27
CA VAL A 299 27.02 1.26 -5.49
C VAL A 299 26.75 0.54 -4.17
N PRO A 300 25.56 -0.06 -3.99
CA PRO A 300 25.27 -0.89 -2.82
C PRO A 300 26.12 -2.16 -2.82
N ASP A 301 26.48 -2.64 -1.63
CA ASP A 301 27.08 -3.96 -1.48
C ASP A 301 25.98 -5.04 -1.57
N ILE A 302 26.04 -5.84 -2.65
CA ILE A 302 25.14 -6.97 -2.88
C ILE A 302 25.98 -8.25 -2.93
N GLY A 303 26.02 -8.96 -1.80
CA GLY A 303 26.74 -10.22 -1.69
C GLY A 303 26.03 -11.36 -2.43
N TRP A 304 26.76 -12.19 -3.16
CA TRP A 304 26.22 -13.45 -3.72
C TRP A 304 26.61 -14.62 -2.83
N GLN A 305 25.65 -15.51 -2.54
CA GLN A 305 25.90 -16.71 -1.76
C GLN A 305 25.18 -17.93 -2.34
N ASP A 306 25.92 -19.02 -2.52
CA ASP A 306 25.36 -20.31 -2.93
C ASP A 306 24.90 -21.12 -1.72
N LEU A 307 23.60 -21.42 -1.67
CA LEU A 307 23.00 -22.29 -0.66
C LEU A 307 22.47 -23.59 -1.26
N ARG A 308 22.80 -23.92 -2.51
CA ARG A 308 22.42 -25.20 -3.12
C ARG A 308 23.01 -26.35 -2.33
N GLY A 309 22.16 -27.30 -1.93
CA GLY A 309 22.57 -28.50 -1.18
C GLY A 309 22.91 -28.26 0.30
N GLN A 310 22.71 -27.05 0.82
CA GLN A 310 22.85 -26.76 2.25
C GLN A 310 21.67 -27.30 3.06
N ASP A 311 21.82 -27.36 4.39
CA ASP A 311 20.73 -27.76 5.28
C ASP A 311 19.55 -26.76 5.28
N ALA A 312 18.41 -27.20 5.80
CA ALA A 312 17.19 -26.40 5.82
C ALA A 312 17.28 -25.14 6.71
N GLY A 313 18.24 -25.08 7.64
CA GLY A 313 18.46 -23.96 8.56
C GLY A 313 19.35 -22.86 7.97
N ALA A 314 20.15 -23.16 6.94
CA ALA A 314 21.12 -22.24 6.36
C ALA A 314 20.47 -20.93 5.87
N LEU A 315 19.33 -21.00 5.17
CA LEU A 315 18.59 -19.81 4.75
C LEU A 315 18.18 -18.94 5.94
N GLN A 316 17.64 -19.56 7.00
CA GLN A 316 17.20 -18.83 8.18
C GLN A 316 18.37 -18.20 8.94
N ALA A 317 19.51 -18.88 9.00
CA ALA A 317 20.74 -18.35 9.60
C ALA A 317 21.22 -17.10 8.85
N VAL A 318 21.32 -17.17 7.52
CA VAL A 318 21.75 -16.02 6.69
C VAL A 318 20.74 -14.87 6.79
N THR A 319 19.43 -15.15 6.79
CA THR A 319 18.41 -14.09 6.99
C THR A 319 18.54 -13.41 8.35
N LYS A 320 18.79 -14.17 9.42
CA LYS A 320 18.98 -13.59 10.76
C LYS A 320 20.26 -12.76 10.86
N GLU A 321 21.36 -13.27 10.31
CA GLU A 321 22.64 -12.55 10.26
C GLU A 321 22.51 -11.23 9.51
N GLU A 322 21.93 -11.27 8.31
CA GLU A 322 21.70 -10.11 7.46
C GLU A 322 20.81 -9.06 8.15
N ALA A 323 19.76 -9.48 8.85
CA ALA A 323 18.88 -8.58 9.58
C ALA A 323 19.54 -7.95 10.83
N ALA A 324 20.42 -8.69 11.52
CA ALA A 324 21.03 -8.26 12.78
C ALA A 324 22.27 -7.37 12.58
N GLN A 325 22.92 -7.40 11.42
CA GLN A 325 24.14 -6.66 11.18
C GLN A 325 23.88 -5.13 11.30
N PRO A 326 24.63 -4.39 12.14
CA PRO A 326 24.42 -2.94 12.25
C PRO A 326 24.91 -2.19 11.00
N PHE A 327 24.41 -0.98 10.79
CA PHE A 327 24.98 -0.02 9.84
C PHE A 327 25.87 0.98 10.60
N ASP A 328 27.06 1.27 10.09
CA ASP A 328 27.81 2.47 10.48
C ASP A 328 27.23 3.68 9.74
N MET A 329 26.34 4.40 10.41
CA MET A 329 25.59 5.51 9.82
C MET A 329 26.48 6.69 9.36
N HIS A 330 27.75 6.73 9.77
CA HIS A 330 28.70 7.73 9.32
C HIS A 330 29.35 7.40 7.97
N ARG A 331 29.35 6.11 7.58
CA ARG A 331 30.20 5.62 6.49
C ARG A 331 29.44 4.76 5.49
N ASP A 332 28.58 3.90 5.99
CA ASP A 332 27.85 2.94 5.18
C ASP A 332 26.77 3.61 4.36
N LEU A 333 26.44 3.00 3.21
CA LEU A 333 25.15 3.25 2.60
C LEU A 333 24.08 2.62 3.50
N PRO A 334 22.97 3.31 3.77
CA PRO A 334 21.88 2.79 4.61
C PRO A 334 21.01 1.75 3.88
N ILE A 335 21.64 0.98 2.98
CA ILE A 335 21.11 -0.13 2.20
C ILE A 335 22.22 -1.14 1.89
N ARG A 336 21.91 -2.42 2.01
CA ARG A 336 22.76 -3.55 1.57
C ARG A 336 21.87 -4.72 1.16
N GLY A 337 22.47 -5.76 0.58
CA GLY A 337 21.72 -6.96 0.24
C GLY A 337 22.54 -8.22 0.05
N ARG A 338 21.83 -9.35 0.00
CA ARG A 338 22.38 -10.66 -0.37
C ARG A 338 21.49 -11.36 -1.38
N LEU A 339 22.07 -11.83 -2.47
CA LEU A 339 21.42 -12.72 -3.43
C LEU A 339 21.82 -14.17 -3.13
N LEU A 340 20.85 -14.95 -2.68
CA LEU A 340 21.02 -16.34 -2.29
C LEU A 340 20.53 -17.26 -3.40
N CYS A 341 21.38 -18.16 -3.89
CA CYS A 341 21.02 -19.19 -4.85
C CYS A 341 20.58 -20.47 -4.10
N LEU A 342 19.31 -20.86 -4.25
CA LEU A 342 18.77 -22.09 -3.63
C LEU A 342 18.69 -23.26 -4.63
N ALA A 343 18.51 -22.94 -5.91
CA ALA A 343 18.56 -23.84 -7.07
C ALA A 343 18.80 -23.01 -8.34
N GLU A 344 18.95 -23.67 -9.49
CA GLU A 344 19.15 -22.98 -10.79
C GLU A 344 18.03 -21.97 -11.13
N ASP A 345 16.81 -22.25 -10.68
CA ASP A 345 15.60 -21.46 -10.93
C ASP A 345 14.96 -20.91 -9.65
N ARG A 346 15.66 -20.97 -8.50
CA ARG A 346 15.14 -20.50 -7.21
C ARG A 346 16.18 -19.69 -6.48
N HIS A 347 15.83 -18.43 -6.22
CA HIS A 347 16.70 -17.48 -5.54
C HIS A 347 15.93 -16.74 -4.45
N VAL A 348 16.67 -16.19 -3.48
CA VAL A 348 16.15 -15.26 -2.49
C VAL A 348 17.01 -14.01 -2.52
N LEU A 349 16.40 -12.86 -2.76
CA LEU A 349 17.06 -11.57 -2.58
C LEU A 349 16.68 -11.02 -1.20
N LEU A 350 17.68 -10.87 -0.34
CA LEU A 350 17.57 -10.14 0.92
C LEU A 350 18.02 -8.70 0.67
N LEU A 351 17.20 -7.73 1.07
CA LEU A 351 17.55 -6.32 1.09
C LEU A 351 17.32 -5.78 2.49
N THR A 352 18.33 -5.16 3.07
CA THR A 352 18.25 -4.53 4.38
C THR A 352 18.47 -3.04 4.21
N VAL A 353 17.56 -2.24 4.74
CA VAL A 353 17.66 -0.77 4.76
C VAL A 353 17.52 -0.26 6.18
N HIS A 354 18.16 0.86 6.50
CA HIS A 354 17.99 1.47 7.82
C HIS A 354 16.71 2.32 7.86
N HIS A 355 15.94 2.26 8.95
CA HIS A 355 14.64 2.96 9.06
C HIS A 355 14.77 4.49 8.99
N ILE A 356 15.98 5.05 9.19
CA ILE A 356 16.22 6.50 9.03
C ILE A 356 16.04 6.99 7.58
N VAL A 357 16.12 6.10 6.59
CA VAL A 357 16.01 6.46 5.15
C VAL A 357 14.84 5.81 4.43
N ALA A 358 14.12 4.92 5.11
CA ALA A 358 13.00 4.18 4.54
C ALA A 358 11.93 3.89 5.58
N ASP A 359 10.68 3.85 5.14
CA ASP A 359 9.53 3.38 5.90
C ASP A 359 8.74 2.35 5.06
N GLY A 360 7.59 1.91 5.57
CA GLY A 360 6.73 0.95 4.86
C GLY A 360 6.28 1.41 3.47
N TRP A 361 6.11 2.72 3.25
CA TRP A 361 5.79 3.25 1.92
C TRP A 361 7.00 3.21 1.00
N SER A 362 8.17 3.62 1.50
CA SER A 362 9.43 3.56 0.75
C SER A 362 9.73 2.15 0.24
N LEU A 363 9.45 1.10 1.02
CA LEU A 363 9.61 -0.29 0.56
C LEU A 363 8.71 -0.63 -0.64
N GLY A 364 7.49 -0.09 -0.65
CA GLY A 364 6.57 -0.21 -1.79
C GLY A 364 7.11 0.48 -3.05
N VAL A 365 7.71 1.67 -2.91
CA VAL A 365 8.37 2.38 -4.01
C VAL A 365 9.55 1.55 -4.52
N LEU A 366 10.43 1.10 -3.63
CA LEU A 366 11.61 0.29 -3.96
C LEU A 366 11.22 -0.96 -4.76
N THR A 367 10.20 -1.70 -4.31
CA THR A 367 9.75 -2.93 -4.97
C THR A 367 9.21 -2.66 -6.39
N ARG A 368 8.43 -1.58 -6.55
CA ARG A 368 7.89 -1.19 -7.87
C ARG A 368 9.00 -0.77 -8.83
N GLU A 369 9.92 0.08 -8.39
CA GLU A 369 11.04 0.54 -9.22
C GLU A 369 11.99 -0.61 -9.56
N LEU A 370 12.28 -1.51 -8.61
CA LEU A 370 13.10 -2.70 -8.84
C LEU A 370 12.51 -3.57 -9.95
N THR A 371 11.19 -3.79 -9.92
CA THR A 371 10.48 -4.57 -10.94
C THR A 371 10.58 -3.91 -12.32
N ALA A 372 10.30 -2.60 -12.42
CA ALA A 372 10.34 -1.86 -13.67
C ALA A 372 11.75 -1.81 -14.28
N LEU A 373 12.76 -1.51 -13.45
CA LEU A 373 14.16 -1.46 -13.87
C LEU A 373 14.70 -2.82 -14.27
N TYR A 374 14.39 -3.87 -13.50
CA TYR A 374 14.77 -5.23 -13.84
C TYR A 374 14.20 -5.67 -15.20
N GLN A 375 12.92 -5.39 -15.44
CA GLN A 375 12.27 -5.70 -16.71
C GLN A 375 12.93 -4.97 -17.88
N ALA A 376 13.20 -3.67 -17.76
CA ALA A 376 13.87 -2.91 -18.82
C ALA A 376 15.31 -3.42 -19.07
N PHE A 377 16.11 -3.56 -18.01
CA PHE A 377 17.52 -3.95 -18.14
C PHE A 377 17.72 -5.39 -18.61
N SER A 378 16.85 -6.33 -18.23
CA SER A 378 16.88 -7.71 -18.74
C SER A 378 16.57 -7.80 -20.24
N GLN A 379 15.86 -6.80 -20.78
CA GLN A 379 15.56 -6.67 -22.21
C GLN A 379 16.58 -5.79 -22.95
N GLY A 380 17.62 -5.31 -22.27
CA GLY A 380 18.61 -4.39 -22.83
C GLY A 380 18.07 -2.99 -23.12
N GLN A 381 16.95 -2.61 -22.52
CA GLN A 381 16.36 -1.27 -22.62
C GLN A 381 17.00 -0.30 -21.60
N ASP A 382 16.78 1.00 -21.81
CA ASP A 382 17.22 2.06 -20.91
C ASP A 382 16.31 2.21 -19.68
N ASP A 383 16.71 3.06 -18.73
CA ASP A 383 15.93 3.40 -17.53
C ASP A 383 14.55 3.98 -17.91
N PRO A 384 13.42 3.31 -17.58
CA PRO A 384 12.09 3.78 -17.94
C PRO A 384 11.52 4.81 -16.94
N LEU A 385 12.21 5.08 -15.82
CA LEU A 385 11.67 5.88 -14.73
C LEU A 385 11.86 7.38 -15.02
N PRO A 386 10.80 8.22 -14.86
CA PRO A 386 10.93 9.67 -15.02
C PRO A 386 11.86 10.26 -13.96
N ALA A 387 12.46 11.42 -14.21
CA ALA A 387 13.28 12.09 -13.20
C ALA A 387 12.46 12.45 -11.94
N LEU A 388 13.06 12.29 -10.75
CA LEU A 388 12.44 12.75 -9.50
C LEU A 388 12.44 14.28 -9.46
N THR A 389 11.30 14.87 -9.12
CA THR A 389 11.15 16.33 -8.98
C THR A 389 11.67 16.85 -7.66
N LEU A 390 11.71 16.00 -6.63
CA LEU A 390 12.16 16.29 -5.28
C LEU A 390 12.96 15.11 -4.72
N GLN A 391 13.87 15.41 -3.80
CA GLN A 391 14.55 14.44 -2.95
C GLN A 391 14.16 14.69 -1.49
N TYR A 392 14.45 13.71 -0.63
CA TYR A 392 14.08 13.81 0.79
C TYR A 392 14.76 14.98 1.50
N ASP A 393 15.98 15.34 1.11
CA ASP A 393 16.71 16.49 1.66
C ASP A 393 15.97 17.81 1.41
N ASP A 394 15.24 17.92 0.29
CA ASP A 394 14.37 19.07 0.01
C ASP A 394 13.25 19.17 1.03
N TYR A 395 12.61 18.03 1.33
CA TYR A 395 11.60 17.93 2.38
C TYR A 395 12.17 18.22 3.77
N ALA A 396 13.37 17.74 4.09
CA ALA A 396 13.99 17.95 5.40
C ALA A 396 14.23 19.44 5.67
N VAL A 397 14.81 20.17 4.71
CA VAL A 397 15.02 21.61 4.80
C VAL A 397 13.69 22.36 4.87
N TRP A 398 12.74 22.01 3.99
CA TRP A 398 11.41 22.61 3.98
C TRP A 398 10.69 22.42 5.33
N GLN A 399 10.73 21.22 5.92
CA GLN A 399 10.08 20.94 7.20
C GLN A 399 10.68 21.80 8.32
N ARG A 400 12.01 21.96 8.34
CA ARG A 400 12.69 22.79 9.34
C ARG A 400 12.33 24.26 9.23
N ASN A 401 12.20 24.76 8.01
CA ASN A 401 11.79 26.14 7.76
C ASN A 401 10.31 26.37 8.05
N TRP A 402 9.47 25.38 7.77
CA TRP A 402 8.02 25.47 7.97
C TRP A 402 7.62 25.34 9.43
N LEU A 403 8.27 24.46 10.20
CA LEU A 403 8.01 24.27 11.63
C LEU A 403 8.80 25.29 12.45
N ASP A 404 8.45 26.56 12.30
CA ASP A 404 8.97 27.63 13.15
C ASP A 404 8.58 27.47 14.63
N ALA A 405 9.18 28.30 15.49
CA ALA A 405 8.96 28.22 16.93
C ALA A 405 7.49 28.42 17.33
N GLU A 406 6.74 29.25 16.62
CA GLU A 406 5.33 29.53 16.90
C GLU A 406 4.46 28.30 16.59
N ARG A 407 4.62 27.72 15.39
CA ARG A 407 3.88 26.52 14.98
C ARG A 407 4.22 25.32 15.84
N LEU A 408 5.50 25.14 16.19
CA LEU A 408 5.94 24.10 17.10
C LEU A 408 5.34 24.28 18.50
N SER A 409 5.31 25.52 19.02
CA SER A 409 4.68 25.81 20.32
C SER A 409 3.20 25.45 20.29
N HIS A 410 2.47 25.88 19.25
CA HIS A 410 1.03 25.61 19.15
C HIS A 410 0.71 24.10 19.11
N GLN A 411 1.48 23.32 18.33
CA GLN A 411 1.32 21.85 18.34
C GLN A 411 1.75 21.23 19.68
N GLY A 412 2.80 21.78 20.29
CA GLY A 412 3.29 21.36 21.60
C GLY A 412 2.23 21.53 22.69
N ASP A 413 1.56 22.68 22.72
CA ASP A 413 0.51 23.00 23.69
C ASP A 413 -0.63 21.98 23.65
N TYR A 414 -1.08 21.61 22.44
CA TYR A 414 -2.08 20.56 22.25
C TYR A 414 -1.62 19.23 22.87
N TRP A 415 -0.42 18.76 22.55
CA TRP A 415 0.07 17.47 23.05
C TRP A 415 0.35 17.49 24.55
N GLN A 416 0.84 18.61 25.09
CA GLN A 416 0.99 18.78 26.54
C GLN A 416 -0.35 18.69 27.27
N GLN A 417 -1.40 19.32 26.71
CA GLN A 417 -2.75 19.24 27.26
C GLN A 417 -3.35 17.84 27.13
N ALA A 418 -3.25 17.22 25.94
CA ALA A 418 -3.85 15.92 25.65
C ALA A 418 -3.20 14.78 26.46
N LEU A 419 -1.90 14.89 26.76
CA LEU A 419 -1.14 13.92 27.55
C LEU A 419 -1.06 14.30 29.03
N ALA A 420 -1.70 15.38 29.46
CA ALA A 420 -1.72 15.79 30.86
C ALA A 420 -2.35 14.70 31.74
N GLY A 421 -1.58 14.19 32.70
CA GLY A 421 -2.03 13.12 33.59
C GLY A 421 -2.02 11.72 32.97
N ALA A 422 -1.47 11.54 31.76
CA ALA A 422 -1.26 10.23 31.18
C ALA A 422 -0.37 9.37 32.10
N PRO A 423 -0.66 8.07 32.29
CA PRO A 423 0.16 7.20 33.12
C PRO A 423 1.56 7.09 32.51
N VAL A 424 2.58 7.19 33.35
CA VAL A 424 4.00 7.06 32.93
C VAL A 424 4.28 5.66 32.36
N LEU A 425 3.55 4.65 32.85
CA LEU A 425 3.72 3.26 32.46
C LEU A 425 2.38 2.51 32.50
N LEU A 426 2.10 1.75 31.44
CA LEU A 426 1.02 0.75 31.44
C LEU A 426 1.51 -0.55 32.10
N THR A 427 0.74 -1.06 33.06
CA THR A 427 1.03 -2.35 33.69
C THR A 427 0.41 -3.48 32.87
N LEU A 428 1.25 -4.17 32.09
CA LEU A 428 0.87 -5.38 31.35
C LEU A 428 1.20 -6.64 32.18
N PRO A 429 0.48 -7.75 31.99
CA PRO A 429 0.77 -9.01 32.66
C PRO A 429 2.01 -9.69 32.05
N THR A 430 3.20 -9.19 32.38
CA THR A 430 4.47 -9.75 31.91
C THR A 430 4.93 -10.91 32.80
N ASP A 431 5.58 -11.92 32.20
CA ASP A 431 6.08 -13.11 32.92
C ASP A 431 7.16 -12.77 33.97
N GLY A 432 7.88 -11.67 33.76
CA GLY A 432 8.92 -11.18 34.66
C GLY A 432 8.90 -9.66 34.81
N PRO A 433 9.72 -9.10 35.71
CA PRO A 433 9.85 -7.66 35.87
C PRO A 433 10.49 -7.02 34.62
N ARG A 434 10.12 -5.78 34.32
CA ARG A 434 10.75 -4.99 33.27
C ARG A 434 12.24 -4.78 33.61
N PRO A 435 13.19 -5.11 32.71
CA PRO A 435 14.61 -4.90 32.95
C PRO A 435 14.97 -3.42 32.96
N ALA A 436 16.09 -3.07 33.62
CA ALA A 436 16.61 -1.70 33.66
C ALA A 436 17.20 -1.24 32.31
N HIS A 437 17.71 -2.19 31.52
CA HIS A 437 18.21 -1.97 30.17
C HIS A 437 17.32 -2.70 29.18
N GLN A 438 16.95 -2.03 28.09
CA GLN A 438 16.17 -2.63 27.01
C GLN A 438 17.09 -3.44 26.10
N ASP A 439 16.84 -4.74 25.95
CA ASP A 439 17.69 -5.65 25.16
C ASP A 439 17.21 -5.84 23.70
N TYR A 440 16.11 -5.18 23.32
CA TYR A 440 15.46 -5.20 21.98
C TYR A 440 15.14 -6.60 21.44
N THR A 441 15.26 -7.65 22.25
CA THR A 441 14.94 -9.00 21.84
C THR A 441 13.43 -9.16 21.74
N GLY A 442 12.97 -9.82 20.68
CA GLY A 442 11.55 -9.93 20.41
C GLY A 442 11.22 -11.16 19.58
N ALA A 443 9.98 -11.62 19.74
CA ALA A 443 9.35 -12.61 18.88
C ALA A 443 8.05 -12.03 18.34
N SER A 444 7.58 -12.58 17.23
CA SER A 444 6.26 -12.26 16.69
C SER A 444 5.34 -13.48 16.80
N VAL A 445 4.10 -13.23 17.17
CA VAL A 445 3.02 -14.22 17.12
C VAL A 445 2.02 -13.72 16.09
N THR A 446 1.83 -14.49 15.02
CA THR A 446 0.87 -14.15 13.98
C THR A 446 -0.49 -14.71 14.36
N LEU A 447 -1.50 -13.84 14.36
CA LEU A 447 -2.91 -14.20 14.46
C LEU A 447 -3.54 -13.96 13.10
N GLU A 448 -4.13 -15.01 12.53
CA GLU A 448 -4.87 -14.92 11.27
C GLU A 448 -6.37 -14.87 11.58
N LEU A 449 -7.03 -13.80 11.15
CA LEU A 449 -8.48 -13.71 11.16
C LEU A 449 -9.00 -14.45 9.93
N ASP A 450 -9.91 -15.40 10.13
CA ASP A 450 -10.48 -16.13 9.01
C ASP A 450 -11.23 -15.18 8.05
N PRO A 451 -11.44 -15.58 6.78
CA PRO A 451 -12.04 -14.73 5.77
C PRO A 451 -13.45 -14.22 6.15
N ARG A 452 -14.24 -15.05 6.84
CA ARG A 452 -15.60 -14.68 7.25
C ARG A 452 -15.54 -13.61 8.34
N LEU A 453 -14.76 -13.84 9.41
CA LEU A 453 -14.58 -12.84 10.47
C LEU A 453 -14.03 -11.51 9.92
N SER A 454 -13.04 -11.59 9.03
CA SER A 454 -12.47 -10.41 8.36
C SER A 454 -13.52 -9.62 7.57
N SER A 455 -14.48 -10.32 6.95
CA SER A 455 -15.60 -9.69 6.26
C SER A 455 -16.57 -9.05 7.23
N ASP A 456 -17.00 -9.79 8.24
CA ASP A 456 -18.00 -9.35 9.21
C ASP A 456 -17.52 -8.08 9.91
N LEU A 457 -16.22 -8.00 10.25
CA LEU A 457 -15.60 -6.78 10.80
C LEU A 457 -15.61 -5.60 9.81
N ARG A 458 -15.39 -5.84 8.51
CA ARG A 458 -15.46 -4.77 7.49
C ARG A 458 -16.89 -4.28 7.29
N THR A 459 -17.87 -5.19 7.27
CA THR A 459 -19.30 -4.85 7.21
C THR A 459 -19.70 -4.03 8.43
N PHE A 460 -19.30 -4.46 9.62
CA PHE A 460 -19.52 -3.71 10.85
C PHE A 460 -18.90 -2.30 10.79
N CYS A 461 -17.64 -2.18 10.35
CA CYS A 461 -16.98 -0.90 10.16
C CYS A 461 -17.78 0.03 9.23
N HIS A 462 -18.28 -0.50 8.12
CA HIS A 462 -19.10 0.24 7.18
C HIS A 462 -20.44 0.69 7.80
N GLU A 463 -21.18 -0.22 8.43
CA GLU A 463 -22.46 0.08 9.09
C GLU A 463 -22.33 1.12 10.20
N GLN A 464 -21.21 1.11 10.92
CA GLN A 464 -20.92 2.05 12.00
C GLN A 464 -20.16 3.30 11.56
N SER A 465 -19.86 3.45 10.26
CA SER A 465 -19.07 4.57 9.73
C SER A 465 -17.71 4.75 10.43
N VAL A 466 -17.06 3.64 10.80
CA VAL A 466 -15.72 3.62 11.41
C VAL A 466 -14.72 2.88 10.52
N THR A 467 -13.44 3.18 10.66
CA THR A 467 -12.40 2.42 9.94
C THR A 467 -11.98 1.17 10.72
N PRO A 468 -11.43 0.14 10.05
CA PRO A 468 -10.81 -0.99 10.74
C PRO A 468 -9.76 -0.56 11.76
N PHE A 469 -8.99 0.49 11.46
CA PHE A 469 -8.03 1.07 12.40
C PHE A 469 -8.70 1.54 13.70
N MET A 470 -9.82 2.28 13.60
CA MET A 470 -10.56 2.75 14.77
C MET A 470 -11.14 1.58 15.58
N LEU A 471 -11.68 0.56 14.91
CA LEU A 471 -12.22 -0.64 15.55
C LEU A 471 -11.15 -1.35 16.39
N PHE A 472 -9.99 -1.64 15.80
CA PHE A 472 -8.92 -2.37 16.51
C PHE A 472 -8.20 -1.53 17.57
N MET A 473 -8.19 -0.21 17.45
CA MET A 473 -7.65 0.67 18.50
C MET A 473 -8.62 0.84 19.68
N GLY A 474 -9.92 0.70 19.44
CA GLY A 474 -10.96 0.86 20.47
C GLY A 474 -11.35 -0.43 21.18
N ALA A 475 -11.12 -1.58 20.55
CA ALA A 475 -11.26 -2.91 21.15
C ALA A 475 -10.08 -3.22 22.08
#